data_AF-A0A0F4YQ25-F1
#
_entry.id   AF-A0A0F4YQ25-F1
#
_cell.length_a   1.000
_cell.length_b   1.000
_cell.length_c   1.000
_cell.angle_alpha   90.00
_cell.angle_beta   90.00
_cell.angle_gamma   90.00
#
_symmetry.space_group_name_H-M   'P 1'
#
loop_
_entity.id
_entity.type
_entity.pdbx_description
1 polymer ?
#
loop_
_entity_poly.entity_id
_entity_poly.type
_entity_poly.pdbx_seq_one_letter_code
_entity_poly.pdbx_strand_id
1 'polypeptide(L)'
;MSSSFKNLLTLASVAGLLSSTEAVEAPKGAEVLTVGIVGDYGWTGWTPLPVSFCNDVLPQLQKANVTIPREVQNDCDPGDRTYITNATALQENTASYIGEVCAQKNCSAFVGPSPLPISVGDNFYDSGVDFTTGGILRFQEAWVNMYSQGVFENAPWYQCLGNHDVVKGQSGVDFETKIAPLIDDRWYFGTEKLPYYTYDLTGKDWTATFVVVDSDCFIEAYQESTSVYQNEYTAACHKTTQVQVDFLQQTFSQSKADWKFLQLHHPYLSSSGNYSELWPLISIVEQHKGIVLNGHDHCLAHYYGNNTHFVLSGAAGYPQAGDCNNGVPLGPYAQYLAANAQAAANGFVTLDISKQSLNFEYYVRDMSFEGGDLYPVQNDLKPSYSFQITQHSI
;
A
#
# COMPACT_ATOMS: atom_id res chain seq x y z
N MET A 1 -51.71 50.38 -26.93
CA MET A 1 -52.00 49.02 -26.47
C MET A 1 -51.12 48.04 -27.24
N SER A 2 -50.21 47.37 -26.52
CA SER A 2 -49.49 46.14 -26.86
C SER A 2 -48.90 45.96 -28.28
N SER A 3 -47.59 46.19 -28.42
CA SER A 3 -46.77 45.59 -29.50
C SER A 3 -45.92 44.45 -28.90
N SER A 4 -46.20 43.23 -29.37
CA SER A 4 -45.49 42.00 -29.02
C SER A 4 -44.05 42.02 -29.58
N PHE A 5 -43.06 41.99 -28.69
CA PHE A 5 -41.68 41.61 -29.04
C PHE A 5 -41.46 40.15 -28.63
N LYS A 6 -41.19 39.31 -29.65
CA LYS A 6 -40.74 37.93 -29.48
C LYS A 6 -39.28 37.96 -29.03
N ASN A 7 -39.00 37.53 -27.80
CA ASN A 7 -37.65 37.19 -27.37
C ASN A 7 -37.32 35.78 -27.83
N LEU A 8 -36.39 35.67 -28.78
CA LEU A 8 -35.66 34.43 -29.07
C LEU A 8 -34.71 34.18 -27.88
N LEU A 9 -34.94 33.12 -27.10
CA LEU A 9 -33.92 32.55 -26.24
C LEU A 9 -32.94 31.76 -27.11
N THR A 10 -31.74 32.30 -27.32
CA THR A 10 -30.57 31.51 -27.72
C THR A 10 -30.14 30.67 -26.51
N LEU A 11 -30.41 29.36 -26.56
CA LEU A 11 -29.73 28.40 -25.70
C LEU A 11 -28.27 28.29 -26.16
N ALA A 12 -27.36 28.90 -25.40
CA ALA A 12 -25.95 28.56 -25.48
C ALA A 12 -25.76 27.20 -24.79
N SER A 13 -25.57 26.16 -25.58
CA SER A 13 -25.11 24.86 -25.10
C SER A 13 -23.67 25.01 -24.62
N VAL A 14 -23.48 25.07 -23.30
CA VAL A 14 -22.18 24.84 -22.68
C VAL A 14 -21.88 23.37 -22.86
N ALA A 15 -21.14 23.02 -23.92
CA ALA A 15 -20.51 21.73 -24.02
C ALA A 15 -19.46 21.67 -22.90
N GLY A 16 -19.80 20.99 -21.80
CA GLY A 16 -18.82 20.60 -20.81
C GLY A 16 -17.77 19.75 -21.50
N LEU A 17 -16.53 20.24 -21.53
CA LEU A 17 -15.37 19.39 -21.77
C LEU A 17 -15.40 18.33 -20.67
N LEU A 18 -15.76 17.10 -21.03
CA LEU A 18 -15.38 15.94 -20.25
C LEU A 18 -13.86 15.91 -20.31
N SER A 19 -13.18 16.47 -19.30
CA SER A 19 -11.77 16.15 -19.09
C SER A 19 -11.72 14.67 -18.81
N SER A 20 -11.13 13.90 -19.72
CA SER A 20 -10.53 12.64 -19.32
C SER A 20 -9.58 12.97 -18.16
N THR A 21 -9.90 12.51 -16.95
CA THR A 21 -8.99 12.58 -15.81
C THR A 21 -7.84 11.62 -16.11
N GLU A 22 -6.86 12.09 -16.88
CA GLU A 22 -5.60 11.39 -17.03
C GLU A 22 -4.96 11.34 -15.63
N ALA A 23 -4.48 10.16 -15.23
CA ALA A 23 -3.84 10.00 -13.94
C ALA A 23 -2.67 10.97 -13.82
N VAL A 24 -2.44 11.50 -12.61
CA VAL A 24 -1.32 12.39 -12.38
C VAL A 24 -0.02 11.63 -12.69
N GLU A 25 0.91 12.25 -13.42
CA GLU A 25 2.19 11.62 -13.75
C GLU A 25 3.28 12.02 -12.76
N ALA A 26 4.17 11.07 -12.47
CA ALA A 26 5.42 11.36 -11.76
C ALA A 26 6.27 12.40 -12.52
N PRO A 27 6.98 13.30 -11.80
CA PRO A 27 7.91 14.22 -12.44
C PRO A 27 9.06 13.45 -13.11
N LYS A 28 9.50 13.98 -14.26
CA LYS A 28 10.55 13.36 -15.10
C LYS A 28 11.78 14.26 -15.19
N GLY A 29 12.95 13.65 -15.35
CA GLY A 29 14.20 14.38 -15.64
C GLY A 29 14.96 14.93 -14.43
N ALA A 30 14.56 14.55 -13.21
CA ALA A 30 15.27 14.91 -11.99
C ALA A 30 16.60 14.14 -11.87
N GLU A 31 17.64 14.79 -11.32
CA GLU A 31 18.91 14.09 -10.99
C GLU A 31 18.68 13.04 -9.91
N VAL A 32 17.90 13.41 -8.90
CA VAL A 32 17.42 12.55 -7.83
C VAL A 32 15.92 12.70 -7.74
N LEU A 33 15.21 11.57 -7.67
CA LEU A 33 13.79 11.53 -7.38
C LEU A 33 13.59 10.84 -6.02
N THR A 34 12.90 11.51 -5.10
CA THR A 34 12.57 10.94 -3.79
C THR A 34 11.13 10.43 -3.81
N VAL A 35 10.96 9.17 -3.46
CA VAL A 35 9.66 8.50 -3.30
C VAL A 35 9.47 8.07 -1.85
N GLY A 36 8.21 8.05 -1.39
CA GLY A 36 7.85 7.46 -0.10
C GLY A 36 7.36 6.03 -0.33
N ILE A 37 7.71 5.09 0.53
CA ILE A 37 7.16 3.73 0.53
C ILE A 37 6.31 3.63 1.79
N VAL A 38 5.04 3.27 1.61
CA VAL A 38 4.00 3.34 2.65
C VAL A 38 3.12 2.12 2.49
N GLY A 39 2.74 1.46 3.58
CA GLY A 39 1.84 0.31 3.56
C GLY A 39 1.03 0.27 4.83
N ASP A 40 -0.01 -0.56 4.83
CA ASP A 40 -0.75 -0.89 6.04
C ASP A 40 -1.42 0.37 6.62
N TYR A 41 -2.23 1.03 5.79
CA TYR A 41 -2.96 2.26 6.07
C TYR A 41 -4.47 2.12 5.76
N GLY A 42 -5.25 3.17 5.99
CA GLY A 42 -6.69 3.19 5.67
C GLY A 42 -7.61 2.59 6.74
N TRP A 43 -7.25 2.78 8.00
CA TRP A 43 -8.07 2.42 9.17
C TRP A 43 -9.25 3.36 9.39
N THR A 44 -9.20 4.56 8.80
CA THR A 44 -10.25 5.58 8.92
C THR A 44 -11.53 5.15 8.20
N GLY A 45 -12.69 5.55 8.72
CA GLY A 45 -13.98 5.22 8.12
C GLY A 45 -14.42 3.75 8.26
N TRP A 46 -13.61 2.86 8.85
CA TRP A 46 -14.06 1.53 9.24
C TRP A 46 -14.84 1.59 10.55
N THR A 47 -15.96 0.87 10.62
CA THR A 47 -16.77 0.74 11.83
C THR A 47 -17.08 -0.74 12.04
N PRO A 48 -16.46 -1.39 13.04
CA PRO A 48 -16.61 -2.83 13.22
C PRO A 48 -18.04 -3.18 13.65
N LEU A 49 -18.46 -4.40 13.34
CA LEU A 49 -19.77 -4.92 13.73
C LEU A 49 -19.95 -4.88 15.26
N PRO A 50 -21.18 -4.69 15.79
CA PRO A 50 -21.41 -4.67 17.23
C PRO A 50 -20.85 -5.92 17.94
N VAL A 51 -20.19 -5.75 19.09
CA VAL A 51 -19.61 -6.88 19.86
C VAL A 51 -20.66 -7.95 20.18
N SER A 52 -21.89 -7.54 20.50
CA SER A 52 -23.00 -8.46 20.75
C SER A 52 -23.38 -9.28 19.50
N PHE A 53 -23.23 -8.72 18.30
CA PHE A 53 -23.44 -9.50 17.08
C PHE A 53 -22.39 -10.61 16.98
N CYS A 54 -21.11 -10.25 17.13
CA CYS A 54 -20.00 -11.21 17.00
C CYS A 54 -20.01 -12.29 18.10
N ASN A 55 -20.36 -11.93 19.33
CA ASN A 55 -20.36 -12.88 20.45
C ASN A 55 -21.66 -13.70 20.57
N ASP A 56 -22.81 -13.08 20.28
CA ASP A 56 -24.10 -13.71 20.56
C ASP A 56 -24.77 -14.24 19.29
N VAL A 57 -24.71 -13.51 18.17
CA VAL A 57 -25.47 -13.82 16.95
C VAL A 57 -24.67 -14.67 15.98
N LEU A 58 -23.41 -14.30 15.70
CA LEU A 58 -22.55 -15.01 14.76
C LEU A 58 -22.42 -16.51 15.09
N PRO A 59 -22.21 -16.95 16.34
CA PRO A 59 -22.16 -18.38 16.67
C PRO A 59 -23.49 -19.11 16.48
N GLN A 60 -24.62 -18.41 16.59
CA GLN A 60 -25.94 -18.99 16.32
C GLN A 60 -26.14 -19.19 14.81
N LEU A 61 -25.72 -18.22 13.99
CA LEU A 61 -25.75 -18.34 12.52
C LEU A 61 -24.87 -19.51 12.04
N GLN A 62 -23.68 -19.66 12.62
CA GLN A 62 -22.80 -20.80 12.35
C GLN A 62 -23.46 -22.14 12.71
N LYS A 63 -24.07 -22.26 13.90
CA LYS A 63 -24.81 -23.46 14.32
C LYS A 63 -26.02 -23.77 13.43
N ALA A 64 -26.61 -22.73 12.83
CA ALA A 64 -27.72 -22.86 11.89
C ALA A 64 -27.28 -23.16 10.44
N ASN A 65 -25.97 -23.36 10.20
CA ASN A 65 -25.38 -23.57 8.87
C ASN A 65 -25.72 -22.45 7.86
N VAL A 66 -25.81 -21.21 8.34
CA VAL A 66 -25.94 -20.03 7.47
C VAL A 66 -24.58 -19.73 6.86
N THR A 67 -24.53 -19.50 5.55
CA THR A 67 -23.32 -19.00 4.88
C THR A 67 -23.08 -17.56 5.29
N ILE A 68 -21.97 -17.30 5.97
CA ILE A 68 -21.60 -15.97 6.46
C ILE A 68 -20.56 -15.37 5.51
N PRO A 69 -20.77 -14.15 4.99
CA PRO A 69 -19.78 -13.45 4.16
C PRO A 69 -18.43 -13.31 4.87
N ARG A 70 -17.32 -13.30 4.12
CA ARG A 70 -15.97 -13.17 4.68
C ARG A 70 -15.76 -11.87 5.44
N GLU A 71 -16.22 -10.74 4.90
CA GLU A 71 -16.26 -9.44 5.57
C GLU A 71 -16.89 -9.52 6.97
N VAL A 72 -18.04 -10.19 7.11
CA VAL A 72 -18.74 -10.32 8.40
C VAL A 72 -17.94 -11.17 9.40
N GLN A 73 -17.15 -12.14 8.92
CA GLN A 73 -16.26 -12.93 9.76
C GLN A 73 -15.05 -12.09 10.19
N ASN A 74 -14.45 -11.35 9.25
CA ASN A 74 -13.27 -10.52 9.47
C ASN A 74 -13.56 -9.36 10.43
N ASP A 75 -14.67 -8.65 10.23
CA ASP A 75 -15.12 -7.56 11.12
C ASP A 75 -15.37 -7.99 12.58
N CYS A 76 -15.40 -9.29 12.84
CA CYS A 76 -15.52 -9.87 14.16
C CYS A 76 -14.18 -10.30 14.77
N ASP A 77 -13.04 -10.08 14.10
CA ASP A 77 -11.71 -10.39 14.62
C ASP A 77 -11.41 -9.58 15.89
N PRO A 78 -11.10 -10.22 17.03
CA PRO A 78 -10.85 -9.52 18.28
C PRO A 78 -9.58 -8.65 18.28
N GLY A 79 -8.58 -9.00 17.49
CA GLY A 79 -7.32 -8.28 17.35
C GLY A 79 -7.58 -6.90 16.76
N ASP A 80 -8.01 -6.84 15.51
CA ASP A 80 -8.16 -5.58 14.76
C ASP A 80 -9.13 -4.61 15.44
N ARG A 81 -10.19 -5.15 16.07
CA ARG A 81 -11.15 -4.37 16.85
C ARG A 81 -10.57 -3.72 18.10
N THR A 82 -9.55 -4.33 18.71
CA THR A 82 -8.88 -3.76 19.88
C THR A 82 -8.02 -2.56 19.47
N TYR A 83 -7.58 -2.50 18.21
CA TYR A 83 -6.57 -1.55 17.74
C TYR A 83 -7.13 -0.38 16.93
N ILE A 84 -8.34 -0.49 16.37
CA ILE A 84 -8.97 0.53 15.51
C ILE A 84 -8.94 1.95 16.09
N THR A 85 -9.17 2.10 17.41
CA THR A 85 -9.24 3.42 18.07
C THR A 85 -7.92 4.17 17.97
N ASN A 86 -6.80 3.44 18.08
CA ASN A 86 -5.47 4.03 18.01
C ASN A 86 -5.00 4.14 16.55
N ALA A 87 -5.35 3.19 15.69
CA ALA A 87 -4.88 3.12 14.30
C ALA A 87 -5.21 4.38 13.47
N THR A 88 -6.42 4.93 13.60
CA THR A 88 -6.79 6.17 12.88
C THR A 88 -5.91 7.36 13.30
N ALA A 89 -5.77 7.61 14.61
CA ALA A 89 -4.95 8.71 15.11
C ALA A 89 -3.47 8.51 14.75
N LEU A 90 -3.00 7.27 14.78
CA LEU A 90 -1.63 6.92 14.41
C LEU A 90 -1.36 7.18 12.92
N GLN A 91 -2.31 6.84 12.05
CA GLN A 91 -2.25 7.11 10.61
C GLN A 91 -2.25 8.61 10.31
N GLU A 92 -3.13 9.41 10.94
CA GLU A 92 -3.13 10.88 10.79
C GLU A 92 -1.78 11.47 11.16
N ASN A 93 -1.21 11.01 12.28
CA ASN A 93 0.11 11.45 12.70
C ASN A 93 1.20 11.01 11.70
N THR A 94 1.12 9.80 11.12
CA THR A 94 2.07 9.34 10.08
C THR A 94 1.95 10.21 8.84
N ALA A 95 0.74 10.50 8.37
CA ALA A 95 0.50 11.34 7.20
C ALA A 95 1.10 12.74 7.40
N SER A 96 0.91 13.34 8.58
CA SER A 96 1.56 14.62 8.93
C SER A 96 3.08 14.51 8.92
N TYR A 97 3.63 13.44 9.49
CA TYR A 97 5.07 13.22 9.58
C TYR A 97 5.72 13.00 8.20
N ILE A 98 5.06 12.27 7.29
CA ILE A 98 5.45 12.18 5.88
C ILE A 98 5.54 13.60 5.30
N GLY A 99 4.51 14.44 5.52
CA GLY A 99 4.52 15.85 5.11
C GLY A 99 5.76 16.63 5.56
N GLU A 100 6.13 16.50 6.82
CA GLU A 100 7.30 17.18 7.41
C GLU A 100 8.63 16.70 6.81
N VAL A 101 8.83 15.38 6.74
CA VAL A 101 10.04 14.77 6.16
C VAL A 101 10.17 15.16 4.69
N CYS A 102 9.06 15.12 3.95
CA CYS A 102 9.06 15.43 2.53
C CYS A 102 9.32 16.91 2.24
N ALA A 103 8.84 17.81 3.10
CA ALA A 103 9.20 19.22 3.05
C ALA A 103 10.70 19.45 3.31
N GLN A 104 11.31 18.69 4.22
CA GLN A 104 12.75 18.77 4.49
C GLN A 104 13.62 18.21 3.37
N LYS A 105 13.23 17.04 2.82
CA LYS A 105 13.98 16.37 1.75
C LYS A 105 13.83 17.05 0.39
N ASN A 106 12.89 18.00 0.27
CA ASN A 106 12.53 18.61 -1.00
C ASN A 106 12.29 17.51 -2.05
N CYS A 107 11.39 16.57 -1.75
CA CYS A 107 11.08 15.42 -2.61
C CYS A 107 10.66 15.80 -4.05
N SER A 108 10.51 17.10 -4.29
CA SER A 108 10.19 17.85 -5.49
C SER A 108 11.40 18.41 -6.25
N ALA A 109 12.50 17.68 -6.44
CA ALA A 109 13.66 18.18 -7.19
C ALA A 109 13.40 18.29 -8.72
N PHE A 110 12.37 19.02 -9.13
CA PHE A 110 12.24 19.99 -10.23
C PHE A 110 10.74 20.16 -10.59
N VAL A 111 10.16 21.33 -10.28
CA VAL A 111 8.83 21.83 -10.72
C VAL A 111 7.76 20.74 -10.92
N GLY A 112 7.30 20.17 -9.82
CA GLY A 112 6.13 19.29 -9.74
C GLY A 112 5.83 18.98 -8.27
N PRO A 113 4.57 18.80 -7.85
CA PRO A 113 4.27 18.64 -6.44
C PRO A 113 4.64 17.21 -6.03
N SER A 114 5.64 17.14 -5.14
CA SER A 114 5.65 16.21 -4.01
C SER A 114 6.02 14.72 -4.18
N PRO A 115 6.39 13.99 -3.11
CA PRO A 115 6.91 12.63 -3.22
C PRO A 115 5.82 11.70 -3.73
N LEU A 116 6.24 10.77 -4.57
CA LEU A 116 5.41 9.70 -5.11
C LEU A 116 5.29 8.61 -4.05
N PRO A 117 4.11 8.38 -3.46
CA PRO A 117 3.99 7.33 -2.48
C PRO A 117 3.75 6.01 -3.23
N ILE A 118 4.60 5.04 -2.92
CA ILE A 118 4.52 3.67 -3.41
C ILE A 118 3.80 2.91 -2.30
N SER A 119 2.56 2.49 -2.56
CA SER A 119 1.83 1.65 -1.62
C SER A 119 2.31 0.21 -1.69
N VAL A 120 2.57 -0.41 -0.56
CA VAL A 120 2.87 -1.85 -0.47
C VAL A 120 1.67 -2.68 0.03
N GLY A 121 0.44 -2.17 -0.15
CA GLY A 121 -0.78 -2.92 0.12
C GLY A 121 -1.39 -2.66 1.50
N ASP A 122 -2.54 -3.31 1.72
CA ASP A 122 -3.47 -3.04 2.82
C ASP A 122 -3.83 -1.56 2.87
N ASN A 123 -4.54 -1.14 1.82
CA ASN A 123 -4.94 0.24 1.63
C ASN A 123 -6.18 0.59 2.45
N PHE A 124 -7.00 -0.41 2.80
CA PHE A 124 -8.27 -0.23 3.51
C PHE A 124 -8.58 -1.35 4.52
N TYR A 125 -8.24 -1.14 5.80
CA TYR A 125 -8.63 -2.04 6.91
C TYR A 125 -10.05 -1.85 7.44
N ASP A 126 -10.83 -2.90 7.70
CA ASP A 126 -10.35 -4.28 7.85
C ASP A 126 -10.78 -5.21 6.70
N SER A 127 -11.81 -4.84 5.94
CA SER A 127 -12.35 -5.68 4.85
C SER A 127 -12.39 -4.96 3.50
N GLY A 128 -11.43 -4.07 3.24
CA GLY A 128 -11.31 -3.39 1.96
C GLY A 128 -12.46 -2.42 1.69
N VAL A 129 -12.56 -1.98 0.45
CA VAL A 129 -13.68 -1.16 -0.07
C VAL A 129 -14.40 -1.90 -1.19
N ASP A 130 -15.57 -1.45 -1.60
CA ASP A 130 -16.29 -1.97 -2.78
C ASP A 130 -17.16 -0.90 -3.41
N PHE A 131 -17.79 -1.22 -4.54
CA PHE A 131 -18.72 -0.31 -5.21
C PHE A 131 -20.11 -0.29 -4.57
N THR A 132 -20.14 0.00 -3.27
CA THR A 132 -21.34 0.30 -2.49
C THR A 132 -21.28 1.71 -1.92
N THR A 133 -22.39 2.22 -1.37
CA THR A 133 -22.37 3.51 -0.66
C THR A 133 -21.36 3.51 0.49
N GLY A 134 -21.23 2.40 1.23
CA GLY A 134 -20.26 2.28 2.32
C GLY A 134 -18.82 2.32 1.81
N GLY A 135 -18.50 1.53 0.79
CA GLY A 135 -17.16 1.51 0.20
C GLY A 135 -16.73 2.85 -0.41
N ILE A 136 -17.64 3.54 -1.12
CA ILE A 136 -17.36 4.89 -1.68
C ILE A 136 -17.09 5.92 -0.56
N LEU A 137 -17.91 5.91 0.51
CA LEU A 137 -17.71 6.83 1.63
C LEU A 137 -16.39 6.55 2.35
N ARG A 138 -16.04 5.28 2.52
CA ARG A 138 -14.78 4.87 3.14
C ARG A 138 -13.57 5.26 2.29
N PHE A 139 -13.64 5.10 0.97
CA PHE A 139 -12.62 5.63 0.06
C PHE A 139 -12.49 7.16 0.19
N GLN A 140 -13.60 7.89 0.24
CA GLN A 140 -13.56 9.34 0.42
C GLN A 140 -12.88 9.74 1.74
N GLU A 141 -13.17 9.05 2.83
CA GLU A 141 -12.66 9.37 4.16
C GLU A 141 -11.19 8.95 4.35
N ALA A 142 -10.90 7.67 4.11
CA ALA A 142 -9.61 7.06 4.38
C ALA A 142 -8.52 7.44 3.37
N TRP A 143 -8.93 7.80 2.15
CA TRP A 143 -8.02 8.17 1.08
C TRP A 143 -8.13 9.64 0.70
N VAL A 144 -9.24 10.03 0.06
CA VAL A 144 -9.34 11.33 -0.62
C VAL A 144 -9.14 12.47 0.36
N ASN A 145 -9.84 12.42 1.50
CA ASN A 145 -9.78 13.45 2.53
C ASN A 145 -8.47 13.40 3.32
N MET A 146 -8.05 12.21 3.75
CA MET A 146 -6.84 11.99 4.55
C MET A 146 -5.60 12.56 3.87
N TYR A 147 -5.44 12.28 2.58
CA TYR A 147 -4.27 12.68 1.81
C TYR A 147 -4.56 13.88 0.90
N SER A 148 -5.42 14.83 1.27
CA SER A 148 -5.87 15.92 0.37
C SER A 148 -4.94 17.14 0.28
N GLN A 149 -3.93 17.27 1.14
CA GLN A 149 -3.21 18.53 1.33
C GLN A 149 -1.70 18.42 1.21
N GLY A 150 -1.07 19.58 0.97
CA GLY A 150 0.38 19.76 1.07
C GLY A 150 1.11 18.81 0.14
N VAL A 151 1.85 17.87 0.74
CA VAL A 151 2.67 16.97 -0.04
C VAL A 151 1.90 15.89 -0.81
N PHE A 152 0.58 15.80 -0.65
CA PHE A 152 -0.21 14.74 -1.28
C PHE A 152 -1.16 15.27 -2.38
N GLU A 153 -1.33 16.59 -2.47
CA GLU A 153 -2.38 17.21 -3.29
C GLU A 153 -2.26 16.87 -4.79
N ASN A 154 -1.06 16.66 -5.31
CA ASN A 154 -0.85 16.31 -6.72
C ASN A 154 0.24 15.25 -6.92
N ALA A 155 0.45 14.38 -5.93
CA ALA A 155 1.37 13.27 -6.08
C ALA A 155 0.57 12.04 -6.54
N PRO A 156 0.96 11.34 -7.62
CA PRO A 156 0.40 10.04 -7.90
C PRO A 156 0.92 9.02 -6.89
N TRP A 157 0.02 8.14 -6.48
CA TRP A 157 0.31 7.01 -5.61
C TRP A 157 0.20 5.72 -6.40
N TYR A 158 1.30 4.97 -6.43
CA TYR A 158 1.39 3.70 -7.13
C TYR A 158 0.93 2.59 -6.21
N GLN A 159 -0.28 2.10 -6.45
CA GLN A 159 -0.98 1.21 -5.53
C GLN A 159 -0.56 -0.26 -5.66
N CYS A 160 -0.64 -0.99 -4.56
CA CYS A 160 -0.56 -2.44 -4.49
C CYS A 160 -1.77 -2.92 -3.67
N LEU A 161 -2.32 -4.10 -3.96
CA LEU A 161 -3.32 -4.72 -3.09
C LEU A 161 -2.62 -5.47 -1.94
N GLY A 162 -3.26 -5.50 -0.78
CA GLY A 162 -2.98 -6.43 0.31
C GLY A 162 -4.18 -7.29 0.67
N ASN A 163 -4.04 -8.07 1.73
CA ASN A 163 -5.04 -9.07 2.11
C ASN A 163 -6.35 -8.49 2.59
N HIS A 164 -6.33 -7.33 3.26
CA HIS A 164 -7.55 -6.66 3.68
C HIS A 164 -8.34 -6.12 2.47
N ASP A 165 -7.65 -5.72 1.41
CA ASP A 165 -8.26 -5.16 0.19
C ASP A 165 -9.06 -6.22 -0.60
N VAL A 166 -8.66 -7.50 -0.52
CA VAL A 166 -9.29 -8.60 -1.26
C VAL A 166 -10.36 -9.37 -0.48
N VAL A 167 -10.67 -9.01 0.77
CA VAL A 167 -11.66 -9.72 1.62
C VAL A 167 -13.04 -9.82 0.95
N LYS A 168 -13.45 -8.73 0.28
CA LYS A 168 -14.72 -8.65 -0.47
C LYS A 168 -14.70 -9.40 -1.80
N GLY A 169 -13.55 -9.98 -2.18
CA GLY A 169 -13.36 -10.68 -3.44
C GLY A 169 -13.30 -9.72 -4.62
N GLN A 170 -13.87 -10.13 -5.77
CA GLN A 170 -13.76 -9.39 -7.02
C GLN A 170 -14.28 -7.95 -6.92
N SER A 171 -15.27 -7.67 -6.06
CA SER A 171 -15.82 -6.31 -5.91
C SER A 171 -14.84 -5.32 -5.27
N GLY A 172 -13.97 -5.77 -4.37
CA GLY A 172 -12.94 -4.91 -3.78
C GLY A 172 -11.79 -4.66 -4.74
N VAL A 173 -11.31 -5.74 -5.37
CA VAL A 173 -10.30 -5.66 -6.44
C VAL A 173 -10.76 -4.74 -7.57
N ASP A 174 -12.00 -4.86 -8.02
CA ASP A 174 -12.56 -4.01 -9.07
C ASP A 174 -12.71 -2.56 -8.61
N PHE A 175 -13.05 -2.33 -7.34
CA PHE A 175 -13.14 -0.98 -6.83
C PHE A 175 -11.78 -0.28 -6.93
N GLU A 176 -10.72 -0.89 -6.42
CA GLU A 176 -9.38 -0.28 -6.39
C GLU A 176 -8.71 -0.22 -7.77
N THR A 177 -8.93 -1.22 -8.62
CA THR A 177 -8.28 -1.27 -9.95
C THR A 177 -9.06 -0.53 -11.06
N LYS A 178 -10.37 -0.29 -10.88
CA LYS A 178 -11.24 0.25 -11.95
C LYS A 178 -12.00 1.50 -11.54
N ILE A 179 -12.44 1.60 -10.30
CA ILE A 179 -13.35 2.66 -9.85
C ILE A 179 -12.59 3.79 -9.16
N ALA A 180 -11.70 3.47 -8.21
CA ALA A 180 -10.89 4.45 -7.50
C ALA A 180 -10.08 5.38 -8.43
N PRO A 181 -9.43 4.91 -9.53
CA PRO A 181 -8.78 5.81 -10.50
C PRO A 181 -9.73 6.78 -11.22
N LEU A 182 -11.04 6.52 -11.21
CA LEU A 182 -12.06 7.42 -11.77
C LEU A 182 -12.60 8.43 -10.75
N ILE A 183 -12.40 8.16 -9.46
CA ILE A 183 -12.82 9.04 -8.36
C ILE A 183 -11.71 10.05 -8.06
N ASP A 184 -10.45 9.62 -8.06
CA ASP A 184 -9.29 10.44 -7.72
C ASP A 184 -8.10 10.07 -8.63
N ASP A 185 -7.61 11.03 -9.42
CA ASP A 185 -6.56 10.82 -10.44
C ASP A 185 -5.16 10.60 -9.85
N ARG A 186 -5.01 10.75 -8.54
CA ARG A 186 -3.80 10.41 -7.78
C ARG A 186 -3.74 8.92 -7.46
N TRP A 187 -4.88 8.22 -7.46
CA TRP A 187 -4.94 6.78 -7.23
C TRP A 187 -4.52 6.04 -8.51
N TYR A 188 -3.24 5.68 -8.63
CA TYR A 188 -2.71 5.01 -9.81
C TYR A 188 -2.66 3.49 -9.61
N PHE A 189 -3.45 2.76 -10.40
CA PHE A 189 -3.48 1.29 -10.44
C PHE A 189 -3.31 0.76 -11.87
N GLY A 190 -2.34 1.33 -12.59
CA GLY A 190 -2.12 1.03 -14.01
C GLY A 190 -3.29 1.43 -14.91
N THR A 191 -3.17 1.12 -16.21
CA THR A 191 -4.19 1.47 -17.22
C THR A 191 -4.98 0.26 -17.73
N GLU A 192 -4.47 -0.95 -17.46
CA GLU A 192 -5.05 -2.21 -17.92
C GLU A 192 -6.14 -2.75 -17.00
N LYS A 193 -6.38 -2.10 -15.85
CA LYS A 193 -7.42 -2.50 -14.87
C LYS A 193 -7.21 -3.90 -14.32
N LEU A 194 -5.95 -4.23 -14.08
CA LEU A 194 -5.49 -5.51 -13.55
C LEU A 194 -4.91 -5.30 -12.13
N PRO A 195 -4.98 -6.32 -11.27
CA PRO A 195 -4.41 -6.27 -9.91
C PRO A 195 -2.86 -6.35 -9.91
N TYR A 196 -2.25 -6.45 -11.09
CA TYR A 196 -0.81 -6.39 -11.31
C TYR A 196 -0.54 -5.50 -12.51
N TYR A 197 0.56 -4.74 -12.46
CA TYR A 197 0.92 -3.80 -13.52
C TYR A 197 2.38 -3.40 -13.40
N THR A 198 2.86 -2.57 -14.32
CA THR A 198 4.21 -2.00 -14.26
C THR A 198 4.17 -0.50 -14.55
N TYR A 199 5.15 0.21 -14.01
CA TYR A 199 5.38 1.61 -14.29
C TYR A 199 6.88 1.91 -14.22
N ASP A 200 7.29 2.96 -14.94
CA ASP A 200 8.66 3.44 -14.93
C ASP A 200 8.74 4.83 -14.29
N LEU A 201 9.74 5.02 -13.43
CA LEU A 201 10.19 6.35 -13.02
C LEU A 201 11.40 6.75 -13.87
N THR A 202 11.37 7.96 -14.41
CA THR A 202 12.40 8.45 -15.33
C THR A 202 13.09 9.68 -14.77
N GLY A 203 14.35 9.52 -14.35
CA GLY A 203 15.22 10.61 -13.99
C GLY A 203 15.86 11.30 -15.18
N LYS A 204 16.89 12.12 -14.91
CA LYS A 204 17.66 12.86 -15.93
C LYS A 204 18.44 11.94 -16.87
N ASP A 205 19.09 10.94 -16.30
CA ASP A 205 20.03 10.02 -16.97
C ASP A 205 19.90 8.58 -16.46
N TRP A 206 18.79 8.30 -15.75
CA TRP A 206 18.45 7.00 -15.20
C TRP A 206 16.98 6.67 -15.37
N THR A 207 16.65 5.37 -15.38
CA THR A 207 15.27 4.89 -15.26
C THR A 207 15.16 3.78 -14.23
N ALA A 208 13.98 3.64 -13.63
CA ALA A 208 13.65 2.58 -12.68
C ALA A 208 12.33 1.94 -13.09
N THR A 209 12.32 0.62 -13.26
CA THR A 209 11.12 -0.16 -13.56
C THR A 209 10.57 -0.79 -12.29
N PHE A 210 9.31 -0.52 -11.99
CA PHE A 210 8.56 -1.13 -10.91
C PHE A 210 7.56 -2.12 -11.50
N VAL A 211 7.52 -3.33 -10.94
CA VAL A 211 6.52 -4.34 -11.27
C VAL A 211 5.72 -4.63 -10.01
N VAL A 212 4.43 -4.33 -10.07
CA VAL A 212 3.46 -4.58 -9.01
C VAL A 212 2.82 -5.94 -9.25
N VAL A 213 2.83 -6.79 -8.22
CA VAL A 213 2.24 -8.14 -8.24
C VAL A 213 1.27 -8.27 -7.08
N ASP A 214 0.11 -8.86 -7.35
CA ASP A 214 -0.82 -9.31 -6.32
C ASP A 214 -0.26 -10.59 -5.69
N SER A 215 0.30 -10.43 -4.49
CA SER A 215 0.87 -11.53 -3.70
C SER A 215 -0.18 -12.44 -3.07
N ASP A 216 -1.42 -11.98 -2.87
CA ASP A 216 -2.52 -12.76 -2.27
C ASP A 216 -2.84 -14.01 -3.09
N CYS A 217 -2.64 -13.92 -4.40
CA CYS A 217 -2.78 -15.04 -5.31
C CYS A 217 -1.80 -16.20 -5.03
N PHE A 218 -0.69 -15.97 -4.33
CA PHE A 218 0.32 -16.99 -4.09
C PHE A 218 0.13 -17.72 -2.76
N ILE A 219 -0.69 -17.19 -1.85
CA ILE A 219 -0.74 -17.63 -0.46
C ILE A 219 -1.58 -18.93 -0.34
N GLU A 220 -0.93 -20.03 0.04
CA GLU A 220 -1.59 -21.34 0.18
C GLU A 220 -2.62 -21.31 1.31
N ALA A 221 -2.31 -20.66 2.43
CA ALA A 221 -3.21 -20.52 3.57
C ALA A 221 -4.55 -19.84 3.19
N TYR A 222 -4.57 -19.02 2.14
CA TYR A 222 -5.79 -18.35 1.68
C TYR A 222 -6.74 -19.28 0.93
N GLN A 223 -6.28 -20.48 0.57
CA GLN A 223 -7.10 -21.50 -0.07
C GLN A 223 -7.88 -22.35 0.94
N GLU A 224 -7.50 -22.26 2.22
CA GLU A 224 -8.15 -23.00 3.30
C GLU A 224 -9.53 -22.41 3.61
N SER A 225 -10.53 -23.27 3.77
CA SER A 225 -11.91 -22.84 4.05
C SER A 225 -12.06 -22.01 5.34
N THR A 226 -11.10 -22.15 6.27
CA THR A 226 -11.01 -21.40 7.52
C THR A 226 -10.44 -19.99 7.35
N SER A 227 -9.76 -19.70 6.25
CA SER A 227 -9.22 -18.37 6.00
C SER A 227 -10.32 -17.37 5.68
N VAL A 228 -10.26 -16.21 6.32
CA VAL A 228 -11.09 -15.03 6.03
C VAL A 228 -10.83 -14.49 4.62
N TYR A 229 -9.64 -14.71 4.07
CA TYR A 229 -9.26 -14.30 2.72
C TYR A 229 -9.65 -15.31 1.64
N GLN A 230 -10.21 -16.47 2.02
CA GLN A 230 -10.67 -17.48 1.07
C GLN A 230 -11.99 -17.02 0.41
N ASN A 231 -11.91 -16.65 -0.86
CA ASN A 231 -13.06 -16.25 -1.66
C ASN A 231 -12.88 -16.65 -3.14
N GLU A 232 -13.83 -16.27 -4.01
CA GLU A 232 -13.79 -16.65 -5.42
C GLU A 232 -12.62 -16.03 -6.19
N TYR A 233 -12.19 -14.82 -5.81
CA TYR A 233 -11.08 -14.11 -6.44
C TYR A 233 -9.76 -14.79 -6.10
N THR A 234 -9.46 -14.96 -4.80
CA THR A 234 -8.22 -15.59 -4.34
C THR A 234 -8.12 -17.04 -4.84
N ALA A 235 -9.23 -17.78 -4.89
CA ALA A 235 -9.26 -19.14 -5.45
C ALA A 235 -9.09 -19.19 -6.98
N ALA A 236 -9.52 -18.15 -7.70
CA ALA A 236 -9.34 -18.06 -9.15
C ALA A 236 -7.92 -17.69 -9.51
N CYS A 237 -7.38 -16.63 -8.90
CA CYS A 237 -6.05 -16.12 -9.25
C CYS A 237 -4.92 -17.05 -8.77
N HIS A 238 -5.13 -17.80 -7.68
CA HIS A 238 -4.18 -18.84 -7.23
C HIS A 238 -3.96 -19.96 -8.26
N LYS A 239 -4.95 -20.26 -9.09
CA LYS A 239 -4.80 -21.25 -10.17
C LYS A 239 -3.95 -20.75 -11.34
N THR A 240 -3.67 -19.45 -11.38
CA THR A 240 -3.01 -18.77 -12.50
C THR A 240 -1.84 -17.89 -12.04
N THR A 241 -1.20 -18.22 -10.91
CA THR A 241 -0.02 -17.48 -10.39
C THR A 241 1.08 -17.33 -11.44
N GLN A 242 1.25 -18.33 -12.32
CA GLN A 242 2.22 -18.28 -13.41
C GLN A 242 2.04 -17.07 -14.34
N VAL A 243 0.82 -16.54 -14.48
CA VAL A 243 0.58 -15.32 -15.29
C VAL A 243 1.36 -14.13 -14.72
N GLN A 244 1.36 -13.96 -13.40
CA GLN A 244 2.09 -12.87 -12.75
C GLN A 244 3.60 -13.14 -12.70
N VAL A 245 4.00 -14.41 -12.57
CA VAL A 245 5.42 -14.81 -12.67
C VAL A 245 5.98 -14.51 -14.06
N ASP A 246 5.25 -14.88 -15.12
CA ASP A 246 5.64 -14.61 -16.51
C ASP A 246 5.64 -13.11 -16.80
N PHE A 247 4.67 -12.36 -16.26
CA PHE A 247 4.61 -10.90 -16.36
C PHE A 247 5.85 -10.24 -15.76
N LEU A 248 6.24 -10.62 -14.54
CA LEU A 248 7.46 -10.12 -13.89
C LEU A 248 8.71 -10.50 -14.70
N GLN A 249 8.85 -11.77 -15.07
CA GLN A 249 9.99 -12.27 -15.84
C GLN A 249 10.13 -11.55 -17.17
N GLN A 250 9.03 -11.37 -17.90
CA GLN A 250 9.03 -10.68 -19.18
C GLN A 250 9.40 -9.21 -19.01
N THR A 251 8.79 -8.53 -18.04
CA THR A 251 9.03 -7.10 -17.81
C THR A 251 10.46 -6.83 -17.40
N PHE A 252 11.01 -7.62 -16.46
CA PHE A 252 12.40 -7.49 -16.05
C PHE A 252 13.38 -7.83 -17.18
N SER A 253 13.14 -8.89 -17.96
CA SER A 253 14.01 -9.24 -19.10
C SER A 253 14.00 -8.19 -20.22
N GLN A 254 12.89 -7.50 -20.43
CA GLN A 254 12.74 -6.49 -21.48
C GLN A 254 13.18 -5.10 -21.04
N SER A 255 13.12 -4.81 -19.74
CA SER A 255 13.51 -3.52 -19.19
C SER A 255 15.02 -3.32 -19.24
N LYS A 256 15.41 -2.14 -19.74
CA LYS A 256 16.79 -1.62 -19.75
C LYS A 256 17.03 -0.62 -18.61
N ALA A 257 16.14 -0.56 -17.63
CA ALA A 257 16.25 0.34 -16.50
C ALA A 257 17.47 0.04 -15.65
N ASP A 258 18.05 1.09 -15.06
CA ASP A 258 19.18 0.98 -14.14
C ASP A 258 18.77 0.26 -12.85
N TRP A 259 17.49 0.39 -12.48
CA TRP A 259 16.93 -0.15 -11.26
C TRP A 259 15.63 -0.92 -11.56
N LYS A 260 15.45 -2.07 -10.92
CA LYS A 260 14.25 -2.91 -11.05
C LYS A 260 13.69 -3.24 -9.67
N PHE A 261 12.40 -3.05 -9.48
CA PHE A 261 11.71 -3.24 -8.22
C PHE A 261 10.54 -4.20 -8.39
N LEU A 262 10.44 -5.16 -7.48
CA LEU A 262 9.21 -5.92 -7.25
C LEU A 262 8.48 -5.26 -6.08
N GLN A 263 7.26 -4.80 -6.34
CA GLN A 263 6.35 -4.24 -5.35
C GLN A 263 5.22 -5.25 -5.14
N LEU A 264 5.03 -5.69 -3.90
CA LEU A 264 4.00 -6.64 -3.52
C LEU A 264 3.69 -6.46 -2.03
N HIS A 265 2.68 -7.14 -1.50
CA HIS A 265 2.30 -6.95 -0.10
C HIS A 265 3.02 -7.88 0.87
N HIS A 266 2.99 -9.19 0.63
CA HIS A 266 3.48 -10.21 1.57
C HIS A 266 5.02 -10.39 1.56
N PRO A 267 5.71 -10.44 2.73
CA PRO A 267 7.16 -10.61 2.79
C PRO A 267 7.64 -12.04 2.47
N TYR A 268 8.56 -12.21 1.52
CA TYR A 268 9.28 -13.49 1.42
C TYR A 268 10.25 -13.70 2.61
N LEU A 269 10.90 -12.63 3.09
CA LEU A 269 11.69 -12.61 4.31
C LEU A 269 11.04 -11.69 5.34
N SER A 270 10.78 -12.24 6.52
CA SER A 270 10.12 -11.57 7.62
C SER A 270 10.66 -12.07 8.97
N SER A 271 10.44 -11.30 10.02
CA SER A 271 10.71 -11.73 11.40
C SER A 271 9.52 -12.39 12.10
N SER A 272 8.31 -12.39 11.52
CA SER A 272 7.12 -13.10 12.03
C SER A 272 6.88 -14.42 11.30
N GLY A 273 7.05 -14.44 9.97
CA GLY A 273 6.80 -15.62 9.14
C GLY A 273 7.16 -15.39 7.68
N ASN A 274 7.92 -16.31 7.10
CA ASN A 274 8.32 -16.23 5.69
C ASN A 274 7.23 -16.79 4.77
N TYR A 275 6.88 -16.05 3.72
CA TYR A 275 6.00 -16.52 2.63
C TYR A 275 6.80 -17.20 1.51
N SER A 276 7.24 -18.44 1.77
CA SER A 276 8.13 -19.21 0.88
C SER A 276 7.56 -19.47 -0.52
N GLU A 277 6.24 -19.46 -0.64
CA GLU A 277 5.46 -19.65 -1.86
C GLU A 277 5.72 -18.53 -2.88
N LEU A 278 6.24 -17.38 -2.44
CA LEU A 278 6.66 -16.27 -3.31
C LEU A 278 8.00 -16.53 -4.02
N TRP A 279 8.68 -17.65 -3.74
CA TRP A 279 9.98 -17.99 -4.34
C TRP A 279 10.06 -17.84 -5.87
N PRO A 280 9.05 -18.22 -6.68
CA PRO A 280 9.09 -18.00 -8.12
C PRO A 280 9.34 -16.53 -8.50
N LEU A 281 8.74 -15.58 -7.77
CA LEU A 281 8.95 -14.14 -7.98
C LEU A 281 10.33 -13.72 -7.51
N ILE A 282 10.73 -14.13 -6.30
CA ILE A 282 12.02 -13.74 -5.69
C ILE A 282 13.20 -14.26 -6.50
N SER A 283 13.09 -15.45 -7.08
CA SER A 283 14.15 -16.00 -7.92
C SER A 283 14.40 -15.16 -9.19
N ILE A 284 13.36 -14.50 -9.72
CA ILE A 284 13.47 -13.57 -10.85
C ILE A 284 14.13 -12.27 -10.38
N VAL A 285 13.74 -11.75 -9.22
CA VAL A 285 14.34 -10.54 -8.63
C VAL A 285 15.84 -10.75 -8.40
N GLU A 286 16.23 -11.88 -7.81
CA GLU A 286 17.64 -12.25 -7.61
C GLU A 286 18.41 -12.26 -8.94
N GLN A 287 17.86 -12.91 -9.98
CA GLN A 287 18.52 -13.01 -11.29
C GLN A 287 18.74 -11.66 -11.97
N HIS A 288 17.88 -10.67 -11.72
CA HIS A 288 17.99 -9.33 -12.32
C HIS A 288 18.63 -8.31 -11.38
N LYS A 289 19.09 -8.72 -10.19
CA LYS A 289 19.58 -7.82 -9.13
C LYS A 289 18.56 -6.71 -8.85
N GLY A 290 17.29 -7.11 -8.77
CA GLY A 290 16.22 -6.22 -8.37
C GLY A 290 16.13 -6.08 -6.85
N ILE A 291 15.20 -5.25 -6.41
CA ILE A 291 14.89 -4.97 -5.01
C ILE A 291 13.43 -5.33 -4.75
N VAL A 292 13.11 -5.84 -3.56
CA VAL A 292 11.74 -6.15 -3.13
C VAL A 292 11.25 -5.08 -2.16
N LEU A 293 10.06 -4.54 -2.43
CA LEU A 293 9.33 -3.62 -1.55
C LEU A 293 8.06 -4.33 -1.07
N ASN A 294 7.84 -4.38 0.25
CA ASN A 294 6.68 -5.06 0.83
C ASN A 294 6.13 -4.39 2.11
N GLY A 295 4.95 -4.83 2.55
CA GLY A 295 4.27 -4.42 3.79
C GLY A 295 3.91 -5.65 4.61
N HIS A 296 2.63 -5.75 5.01
CA HIS A 296 1.96 -6.88 5.67
C HIS A 296 2.39 -7.15 7.11
N ASP A 297 3.70 -7.19 7.37
CA ASP A 297 4.15 -7.13 8.76
C ASP A 297 4.03 -5.68 9.22
N HIS A 298 3.31 -5.46 10.32
CA HIS A 298 3.03 -4.14 10.84
C HIS A 298 4.26 -3.49 11.54
N CYS A 299 5.36 -3.30 10.80
CA CYS A 299 6.58 -2.60 11.23
C CYS A 299 7.39 -2.12 10.03
N LEU A 300 8.65 -1.74 10.30
CA LEU A 300 9.63 -1.37 9.30
C LEU A 300 10.87 -2.23 9.49
N ALA A 301 11.39 -2.80 8.40
CA ALA A 301 12.57 -3.65 8.46
C ALA A 301 13.35 -3.66 7.14
N HIS A 302 14.65 -3.88 7.24
CA HIS A 302 15.52 -4.17 6.11
C HIS A 302 16.07 -5.57 6.26
N TYR A 303 15.73 -6.45 5.33
CA TYR A 303 16.34 -7.76 5.21
C TYR A 303 17.24 -7.85 3.98
N TYR A 304 18.31 -8.63 4.11
CA TYR A 304 19.18 -8.98 2.98
C TYR A 304 19.35 -10.50 2.95
N GLY A 305 18.93 -11.10 1.84
CA GLY A 305 18.99 -12.54 1.61
C GLY A 305 18.77 -12.84 0.14
N ASN A 306 19.14 -14.04 -0.33
CA ASN A 306 19.01 -14.41 -1.76
C ASN A 306 19.59 -13.36 -2.73
N ASN A 307 20.72 -12.74 -2.33
CA ASN A 307 21.39 -11.67 -3.07
C ASN A 307 20.50 -10.48 -3.44
N THR A 308 19.44 -10.21 -2.68
CA THR A 308 18.55 -9.07 -2.86
C THR A 308 18.22 -8.41 -1.53
N HIS A 309 17.72 -7.17 -1.62
CA HIS A 309 17.27 -6.36 -0.51
C HIS A 309 15.74 -6.44 -0.42
N PHE A 310 15.23 -6.65 0.79
CA PHE A 310 13.81 -6.57 1.11
C PHE A 310 13.59 -5.37 2.01
N VAL A 311 12.78 -4.43 1.54
CA VAL A 311 12.45 -3.18 2.22
C VAL A 311 11.01 -3.30 2.65
N LEU A 312 10.83 -3.53 3.95
CA LEU A 312 9.53 -3.71 4.58
C LEU A 312 9.07 -2.37 5.17
N SER A 313 7.88 -1.92 4.77
CA SER A 313 7.29 -0.64 5.19
C SER A 313 5.79 -0.72 5.48
N GLY A 314 5.40 -1.59 6.43
CA GLY A 314 4.00 -1.80 6.83
C GLY A 314 3.57 -1.11 8.13
N ALA A 315 4.17 0.03 8.49
CA ALA A 315 3.90 0.70 9.78
C ALA A 315 3.26 2.09 9.64
N ALA A 316 2.49 2.32 8.57
CA ALA A 316 1.93 3.65 8.34
C ALA A 316 0.70 3.93 9.22
N GLY A 317 -0.18 2.96 9.38
CA GLY A 317 -1.33 3.03 10.28
C GLY A 317 -0.98 2.53 11.67
N TYR A 318 -0.93 1.20 11.84
CA TYR A 318 -0.85 0.55 13.13
C TYR A 318 0.37 -0.39 13.22
N PRO A 319 1.29 -0.21 14.18
CA PRO A 319 2.47 -1.06 14.31
C PRO A 319 2.21 -2.20 15.32
N GLN A 320 2.68 -3.41 15.02
CA GLN A 320 2.52 -4.58 15.90
C GLN A 320 3.85 -5.25 16.20
N ALA A 321 4.18 -5.38 17.49
CA ALA A 321 5.39 -6.11 17.92
C ALA A 321 5.32 -7.61 17.55
N GLY A 322 4.11 -8.18 17.56
CA GLY A 322 3.85 -9.59 17.23
C GLY A 322 4.25 -9.93 15.80
N ASP A 323 4.03 -9.01 14.88
CA ASP A 323 4.29 -9.19 13.44
C ASP A 323 5.76 -8.94 13.08
N CYS A 324 6.58 -8.58 14.08
CA CYS A 324 7.85 -7.93 13.84
C CYS A 324 8.93 -8.44 14.76
N ASN A 325 9.02 -9.77 14.92
CA ASN A 325 10.04 -10.52 15.68
C ASN A 325 9.71 -10.84 17.15
N ASN A 326 8.75 -10.15 17.78
CA ASN A 326 8.31 -10.37 19.17
C ASN A 326 9.48 -10.59 20.17
N GLY A 327 10.56 -9.80 20.04
CA GLY A 327 11.70 -9.85 20.97
C GLY A 327 12.75 -10.94 20.74
N VAL A 328 12.66 -11.73 19.67
CA VAL A 328 13.69 -12.71 19.32
C VAL A 328 14.97 -11.99 18.84
N PRO A 329 16.19 -12.46 19.14
CA PRO A 329 17.40 -11.82 18.60
C PRO A 329 17.44 -11.84 17.08
N LEU A 330 17.88 -10.74 16.46
CA LEU A 330 17.99 -10.64 15.01
C LEU A 330 18.95 -11.68 14.44
N GLY A 331 18.47 -12.42 13.44
CA GLY A 331 19.30 -13.28 12.61
C GLY A 331 20.16 -12.50 11.61
N PRO A 332 21.14 -13.15 10.95
CA PRO A 332 22.09 -12.47 10.06
C PRO A 332 21.45 -11.85 8.81
N TYR A 333 20.22 -12.23 8.48
CA TYR A 333 19.47 -11.70 7.33
C TYR A 333 18.74 -10.40 7.66
N ALA A 334 18.48 -10.09 8.93
CA ALA A 334 17.85 -8.84 9.35
C ALA A 334 18.92 -7.77 9.59
N GLN A 335 19.02 -6.82 8.67
CA GLN A 335 19.97 -5.71 8.76
C GLN A 335 19.45 -4.58 9.66
N TYR A 336 18.13 -4.42 9.70
CA TYR A 336 17.44 -3.47 10.56
C TYR A 336 16.01 -3.94 10.84
N LEU A 337 15.51 -3.65 12.04
CA LEU A 337 14.14 -3.90 12.47
C LEU A 337 13.72 -2.80 13.44
N ALA A 338 12.65 -2.08 13.13
CA ALA A 338 12.07 -1.02 13.94
C ALA A 338 11.09 -1.57 15.00
N ALA A 339 11.48 -2.63 15.70
CA ALA A 339 10.66 -3.28 16.71
C ALA A 339 11.49 -3.96 17.79
N ASN A 340 10.89 -4.17 18.95
CA ASN A 340 11.45 -4.92 20.08
C ASN A 340 10.36 -5.83 20.71
N ALA A 341 10.65 -6.41 21.87
CA ALA A 341 9.74 -7.34 22.55
C ALA A 341 8.47 -6.67 23.11
N GLN A 342 8.41 -5.34 23.14
CA GLN A 342 7.33 -4.56 23.74
C GLN A 342 6.52 -3.78 22.71
N ALA A 343 7.17 -3.27 21.65
CA ALA A 343 6.53 -2.42 20.66
C ALA A 343 7.20 -2.53 19.29
N ALA A 344 6.41 -2.31 18.25
CA ALA A 344 6.89 -1.91 16.93
C ALA A 344 6.67 -0.40 16.76
N ALA A 345 7.50 0.23 15.94
CA ALA A 345 7.46 1.66 15.73
C ALA A 345 6.75 2.02 14.43
N ASN A 346 6.02 3.14 14.46
CA ASN A 346 5.34 3.68 13.28
C ASN A 346 6.30 4.45 12.38
N GLY A 347 5.97 4.55 11.11
CA GLY A 347 6.72 5.37 10.19
C GLY A 347 6.61 4.91 8.75
N PHE A 348 7.64 5.22 7.98
CA PHE A 348 7.70 4.91 6.56
C PHE A 348 9.14 4.92 6.08
N VAL A 349 9.34 4.52 4.83
CA VAL A 349 10.66 4.54 4.18
C VAL A 349 10.66 5.59 3.07
N THR A 350 11.73 6.38 2.95
CA THR A 350 11.98 7.16 1.73
C THR A 350 13.04 6.46 0.90
N LEU A 351 12.92 6.61 -0.42
CA LEU A 351 13.88 6.12 -1.39
C LEU A 351 14.28 7.27 -2.31
N ASP A 352 15.56 7.66 -2.26
CA ASP A 352 16.15 8.57 -3.23
C ASP A 352 16.77 7.76 -4.37
N ILE A 353 16.24 7.96 -5.58
CA ILE A 353 16.67 7.26 -6.79
C ILE A 353 17.52 8.20 -7.63
N SER A 354 18.71 7.76 -8.01
CA SER A 354 19.64 8.49 -8.87
C SER A 354 20.32 7.53 -9.85
N LYS A 355 21.11 8.06 -10.78
CA LYS A 355 21.95 7.20 -11.64
C LYS A 355 22.98 6.42 -10.85
N GLN A 356 23.52 6.99 -9.78
CA GLN A 356 24.66 6.40 -9.05
C GLN A 356 24.20 5.42 -7.96
N SER A 357 23.04 5.66 -7.36
CA SER A 357 22.59 4.87 -6.22
C SER A 357 21.10 4.97 -5.94
N LEU A 358 20.62 3.97 -5.20
CA LEU A 358 19.41 4.02 -4.39
C LEU A 358 19.80 4.31 -2.94
N ASN A 359 19.20 5.30 -2.29
CA ASN A 359 19.37 5.58 -0.87
C ASN A 359 18.05 5.37 -0.14
N PHE A 360 18.00 4.36 0.71
CA PHE A 360 16.83 4.06 1.55
C PHE A 360 17.04 4.63 2.94
N GLU A 361 16.00 5.27 3.45
CA GLU A 361 16.01 5.93 4.75
C GLU A 361 14.71 5.62 5.51
N TYR A 362 14.87 5.05 6.70
CA TYR A 362 13.77 4.63 7.58
C TYR A 362 13.47 5.75 8.56
N TYR A 363 12.31 6.37 8.41
CA TYR A 363 11.82 7.45 9.26
C TYR A 363 10.88 6.84 10.29
N VAL A 364 11.46 6.50 11.43
CA VAL A 364 10.79 5.76 12.51
C VAL A 364 10.42 6.72 13.63
N ARG A 365 9.19 6.59 14.11
CA ARG A 365 8.66 7.36 15.23
C ARG A 365 8.66 6.48 16.47
N ASP A 366 9.42 6.90 17.48
CA ASP A 366 9.39 6.26 18.79
C ASP A 366 7.98 6.28 19.36
N MET A 367 7.56 5.13 19.88
CA MET A 367 6.25 4.93 20.48
C MET A 367 6.41 4.76 21.99
N SER A 368 5.73 5.59 22.79
CA SER A 368 5.60 5.40 24.24
C SER A 368 4.28 4.73 24.58
N PHE A 369 4.34 3.73 25.44
CA PHE A 369 3.15 3.11 26.02
C PHE A 369 2.75 3.86 27.29
N GLU A 370 1.63 4.59 27.27
CA GLU A 370 1.10 5.30 28.43
C GLU A 370 -0.39 4.97 28.62
N GLY A 371 -0.78 4.53 29.81
CA GLY A 371 -2.20 4.30 30.13
C GLY A 371 -2.90 3.14 29.39
N GLY A 372 -2.18 2.31 28.64
CA GLY A 372 -2.77 1.27 27.78
C GLY A 372 -2.69 1.57 26.28
N ASP A 373 -2.23 2.77 25.92
CA ASP A 373 -2.18 3.26 24.54
C ASP A 373 -0.75 3.54 24.08
N LEU A 374 -0.51 3.41 22.78
CA LEU A 374 0.76 3.72 22.11
C LEU A 374 0.69 5.14 21.51
N TYR A 375 1.60 6.03 21.93
CA TYR A 375 1.68 7.41 21.44
C TYR A 375 3.05 7.69 20.80
N PRO A 376 3.10 8.42 19.67
CA PRO A 376 4.36 8.91 19.14
C PRO A 376 4.95 10.00 20.06
N VAL A 377 6.21 9.88 20.46
CA VAL A 377 6.81 10.75 21.50
C VAL A 377 7.47 12.01 20.92
N GLN A 378 8.21 11.87 19.82
CA GLN A 378 8.89 12.99 19.14
C GLN A 378 9.02 12.70 17.64
N ASN A 379 8.68 13.68 16.79
CA ASN A 379 8.98 13.62 15.36
C ASN A 379 10.49 13.84 15.17
N ASP A 380 11.28 12.77 15.18
CA ASP A 380 12.66 12.85 14.69
C ASP A 380 12.63 12.88 13.17
N LEU A 381 12.92 14.04 12.57
CA LEU A 381 13.00 14.19 11.12
C LEU A 381 14.33 13.69 10.54
N LYS A 382 15.12 12.95 11.32
CA LYS A 382 16.29 12.21 10.84
C LYS A 382 15.95 10.73 10.70
N PRO A 383 16.49 10.07 9.67
CA PRO A 383 16.29 8.64 9.54
C PRO A 383 17.00 7.90 10.68
N SER A 384 16.30 6.94 11.28
CA SER A 384 16.83 6.07 12.34
C SER A 384 17.77 5.01 11.77
N TYR A 385 17.62 4.68 10.49
CA TYR A 385 18.47 3.77 9.75
C TYR A 385 18.48 4.14 8.27
N SER A 386 19.62 3.98 7.61
CA SER A 386 19.74 4.20 6.18
C SER A 386 20.74 3.24 5.55
N PHE A 387 20.54 2.91 4.28
CA PHE A 387 21.49 2.12 3.51
C PHE A 387 21.45 2.50 2.03
N GLN A 388 22.54 2.22 1.32
CA GLN A 388 22.70 2.58 -0.09
C GLN A 388 22.97 1.34 -0.94
N ILE A 389 22.33 1.26 -2.10
CA ILE A 389 22.62 0.28 -3.14
C ILE A 389 23.25 1.02 -4.32
N THR A 390 24.42 0.56 -4.76
CA THR A 390 25.15 1.13 -5.91
C THR A 390 25.25 0.14 -7.08
N GLN A 391 24.81 -1.10 -6.89
CA GLN A 391 24.78 -2.11 -7.94
C GLN A 391 23.51 -1.97 -8.77
N HIS A 392 23.66 -1.66 -10.06
CA HIS A 392 22.55 -1.63 -11.02
C HIS A 392 21.97 -3.02 -11.29
N SER A 393 20.70 -3.02 -11.66
CA SER A 393 20.00 -4.19 -12.18
C SER A 393 20.57 -4.63 -13.53
N ILE A 394 20.36 -5.91 -13.90
CA ILE A 394 20.83 -6.50 -15.17
C ILE A 394 19.69 -6.96 -16.05
#